data_AF-A0A183HG12-F1
#
_entry.id   AF-A0A183HG12-F1
#
_cell.length_a   1.000
_cell.length_b   1.000
_cell.length_c   1.000
_cell.angle_alpha   90.00
_cell.angle_beta   90.00
_cell.angle_gamma   90.00
#
_symmetry.space_group_name_H-M   'P 1'
#
loop_
_entity.id
_entity.type
_entity.pdbx_description
1 polymer ?
#
loop_
_entity_poly.entity_id
_entity_poly.type
_entity_poly.pdbx_seq_one_letter_code
_entity_poly.pdbx_strand_id
1 'polypeptide(L)'
;MRAHKCYDLIPTSTKLVVFDTELPVKKAFFALIYNGVRAAPLWDSKKQEFVGMLTITDFIRILQKYYTNSGSRSKDIQNLEKQKIATWRKELERDGHLKLLASISPSESLFQAVQILCKEKVHRLPVVEEGTGNIAFILTHKRLMKFLYLYMIDLPRPSFMEKTPFELGIGTWDDVSTITQDTPLIDVMNLFLSKRISALPVLDENGK
;
A
#
# COMPACT_ATOMS: atom_id res chain seq x y z
N MET A 1 4.62 9.40 -20.44
CA MET A 1 3.71 9.54 -19.27
C MET A 1 2.68 10.66 -19.42
N ARG A 2 3.05 11.88 -19.84
CA ARG A 2 2.06 12.97 -20.02
C ARG A 2 1.05 12.72 -21.15
N ALA A 3 1.47 12.05 -22.21
CA ALA A 3 0.63 11.72 -23.37
C ALA A 3 -0.28 10.50 -23.16
N HIS A 4 -0.12 9.76 -22.05
CA HIS A 4 -0.88 8.55 -21.76
C HIS A 4 -1.80 8.77 -20.57
N LYS A 5 -3.00 8.20 -20.65
CA LYS A 5 -4.03 8.31 -19.61
C LYS A 5 -3.95 7.14 -18.64
N CYS A 6 -4.53 7.31 -17.45
CA CYS A 6 -4.66 6.24 -16.47
C CYS A 6 -5.45 5.05 -17.01
N TYR A 7 -6.43 5.33 -17.87
CA TYR A 7 -7.20 4.32 -18.60
C TYR A 7 -6.32 3.35 -19.39
N ASP A 8 -5.23 3.82 -20.00
CA ASP A 8 -4.35 3.01 -20.85
C ASP A 8 -3.64 1.88 -20.07
N LEU A 9 -3.59 1.97 -18.73
CA LEU A 9 -2.99 0.96 -17.86
C LEU A 9 -4.01 -0.01 -17.26
N ILE A 10 -5.31 0.22 -17.46
CA ILE A 10 -6.36 -0.66 -16.99
C ILE A 10 -6.36 -1.91 -17.88
N PRO A 11 -6.15 -3.11 -17.31
CA PRO A 11 -6.22 -4.34 -18.10
C PRO A 11 -7.63 -4.56 -18.66
N THR A 12 -7.74 -5.25 -19.80
CA THR A 12 -9.03 -5.63 -20.40
C THR A 12 -9.95 -6.36 -19.43
N SER A 13 -9.38 -7.13 -18.49
CA SER A 13 -10.12 -7.76 -17.39
C SER A 13 -9.29 -7.69 -16.11
N THR A 14 -9.93 -7.30 -15.01
CA THR A 14 -9.29 -7.24 -13.69
C THR A 14 -10.28 -7.65 -12.62
N LYS A 15 -9.77 -8.26 -11.54
CA LYS A 15 -10.53 -8.53 -10.32
C LYS A 15 -10.28 -7.41 -9.32
N LEU A 16 -11.34 -6.81 -8.79
CA LEU A 16 -11.27 -5.87 -7.68
C LEU A 16 -11.95 -6.47 -6.46
N VAL A 17 -11.28 -6.39 -5.31
CA VAL A 17 -11.85 -6.77 -4.01
C VAL A 17 -12.12 -5.50 -3.23
N VAL A 18 -13.34 -5.30 -2.78
CA VAL A 18 -13.78 -4.18 -1.96
C VAL A 18 -14.32 -4.71 -0.64
N PHE A 19 -14.04 -4.03 0.46
CA PHE A 19 -14.59 -4.38 1.78
C PHE A 19 -15.52 -3.29 2.29
N ASP A 20 -16.66 -3.71 2.81
CA ASP A 20 -17.49 -2.86 3.64
C ASP A 20 -16.80 -2.55 4.97
N THR A 21 -16.90 -1.32 5.47
CA THR A 21 -16.27 -0.91 6.72
C THR A 21 -16.81 -1.64 7.96
N GLU A 22 -17.98 -2.25 7.90
CA GLU A 22 -18.56 -3.06 8.96
C GLU A 22 -17.99 -4.50 8.97
N LEU A 23 -17.19 -4.90 7.97
CA LEU A 23 -16.55 -6.21 7.92
C LEU A 23 -15.54 -6.38 9.07
N PRO A 24 -15.51 -7.52 9.78
CA PRO A 24 -14.47 -7.82 10.75
C PRO A 24 -13.08 -7.83 10.11
N VAL A 25 -12.13 -7.18 10.77
CA VAL A 25 -10.74 -7.01 10.32
C VAL A 25 -10.07 -8.35 10.01
N LYS A 26 -10.24 -9.35 10.89
CA LYS A 26 -9.73 -10.72 10.67
C LYS A 26 -10.24 -11.32 9.35
N LYS A 27 -11.54 -11.18 9.05
CA LYS A 27 -12.14 -11.69 7.81
C LYS A 27 -11.61 -10.95 6.59
N ALA A 28 -11.43 -9.65 6.69
CA ALA A 28 -10.83 -8.83 5.63
C ALA A 28 -9.42 -9.34 5.27
N PHE A 29 -8.59 -9.69 6.27
CA PHE A 29 -7.26 -10.24 6.02
C PHE A 29 -7.28 -11.60 5.33
N PHE A 30 -8.12 -12.53 5.80
CA PHE A 30 -8.27 -13.81 5.11
C PHE A 30 -8.78 -13.62 3.69
N ALA A 31 -9.69 -12.68 3.45
CA ALA A 31 -10.18 -12.38 2.12
C ALA A 31 -9.08 -11.80 1.21
N LEU A 32 -8.16 -10.98 1.72
CA LEU A 32 -6.98 -10.52 0.96
C LEU A 32 -6.09 -11.69 0.54
N ILE A 33 -5.76 -12.58 1.48
CA ILE A 33 -4.92 -13.78 1.25
C ILE A 33 -5.60 -14.70 0.23
N TYR A 34 -6.85 -15.06 0.47
CA TYR A 34 -7.62 -15.96 -0.39
C TYR A 34 -7.74 -15.44 -1.82
N ASN A 35 -7.89 -14.11 -1.98
CA ASN A 35 -7.97 -13.49 -3.30
C ASN A 35 -6.61 -13.19 -3.95
N GLY A 36 -5.50 -13.41 -3.25
CA GLY A 36 -4.16 -13.08 -3.74
C GLY A 36 -3.93 -11.58 -3.92
N VAL A 37 -4.67 -10.74 -3.19
CA VAL A 37 -4.56 -9.28 -3.29
C VAL A 37 -3.90 -8.70 -2.03
N ARG A 38 -3.13 -7.63 -2.21
CA ARG A 38 -2.32 -7.01 -1.14
C ARG A 38 -2.94 -5.74 -0.56
N ALA A 39 -4.11 -5.35 -1.03
CA ALA A 39 -4.96 -4.30 -0.48
C ALA A 39 -6.35 -4.33 -1.12
N ALA A 40 -7.30 -3.68 -0.48
CA ALA A 40 -8.66 -3.49 -0.96
C ALA A 40 -9.15 -2.07 -0.64
N PRO A 41 -9.94 -1.43 -1.50
CA PRO A 41 -10.68 -0.23 -1.15
C PRO A 41 -11.74 -0.52 -0.08
N LEU A 42 -12.07 0.52 0.68
CA LEU A 42 -13.03 0.47 1.77
C LEU A 42 -14.27 1.27 1.42
N TRP A 43 -15.41 0.60 1.40
CA TRP A 43 -16.72 1.19 1.15
C TRP A 43 -17.46 1.43 2.47
N ASP A 44 -17.92 2.66 2.68
CA ASP A 44 -18.79 2.99 3.81
C ASP A 44 -20.25 3.02 3.34
N SER A 45 -21.00 1.96 3.66
CA SER A 45 -22.41 1.86 3.26
C SER A 45 -23.32 2.92 3.87
N LYS A 46 -22.92 3.61 4.96
CA LYS A 46 -23.73 4.69 5.54
C LYS A 46 -23.52 6.00 4.80
N LYS A 47 -22.28 6.26 4.38
CA LYS A 47 -21.90 7.45 3.61
C LYS A 47 -22.07 7.29 2.10
N GLN A 48 -22.19 6.06 1.62
CA GLN A 48 -22.23 5.70 0.21
C GLN A 48 -20.99 6.20 -0.55
N GLU A 49 -19.81 6.04 0.05
CA GLU A 49 -18.54 6.48 -0.54
C GLU A 49 -17.37 5.54 -0.24
N PHE A 50 -16.32 5.62 -1.05
CA PHE A 50 -15.04 5.00 -0.73
C PHE A 50 -14.25 5.88 0.25
N VAL A 51 -13.99 5.35 1.45
CA VAL A 51 -13.39 6.12 2.55
C VAL A 51 -11.88 5.91 2.71
N GLY A 52 -11.31 4.93 2.02
CA GLY A 52 -9.87 4.64 2.13
C GLY A 52 -9.46 3.31 1.54
N MET A 53 -8.26 2.88 1.92
CA MET A 53 -7.67 1.60 1.54
C MET A 53 -7.32 0.81 2.80
N LEU A 54 -7.55 -0.51 2.77
CA LEU A 54 -6.97 -1.44 3.73
C LEU A 54 -5.77 -2.14 3.10
N THR A 55 -4.61 -2.04 3.75
CA THR A 55 -3.32 -2.49 3.24
C THR A 55 -2.59 -3.39 4.24
N ILE A 56 -1.48 -3.99 3.80
CA ILE A 56 -0.59 -4.76 4.68
C ILE A 56 -0.04 -3.88 5.83
N THR A 57 0.16 -2.58 5.61
CA THR A 57 0.63 -1.67 6.68
C THR A 57 -0.39 -1.57 7.82
N ASP A 58 -1.69 -1.56 7.51
CA ASP A 58 -2.74 -1.58 8.51
C ASP A 58 -2.70 -2.88 9.32
N PHE A 59 -2.44 -4.01 8.64
CA PHE A 59 -2.25 -5.30 9.32
C PHE A 59 -1.07 -5.30 10.29
N ILE A 60 0.08 -4.77 9.86
CA ILE A 60 1.27 -4.66 10.72
C ILE A 60 0.97 -3.81 11.96
N ARG A 61 0.26 -2.68 11.80
CA ARG A 61 -0.16 -1.82 12.92
C ARG A 61 -1.11 -2.52 13.88
N ILE A 62 -2.06 -3.27 13.34
CA ILE A 62 -3.00 -4.08 14.13
C ILE A 62 -2.19 -5.06 14.98
N LEU A 63 -1.37 -5.91 14.35
CA LEU A 63 -0.58 -6.91 15.06
C LEU A 63 0.34 -6.31 16.12
N GLN A 64 1.00 -5.20 15.80
CA GLN A 64 1.84 -4.47 16.75
C GLN A 64 1.04 -4.02 17.99
N LYS A 65 -0.11 -3.37 17.79
CA LYS A 65 -0.94 -2.86 18.89
C LYS A 65 -1.47 -3.98 19.77
N TYR A 66 -1.88 -5.09 19.18
CA TYR A 66 -2.30 -6.28 19.92
C TYR A 66 -1.15 -6.87 20.73
N TYR A 67 0.05 -6.96 20.16
CA TYR A 67 1.22 -7.47 20.87
C TYR A 67 1.60 -6.60 22.07
N THR A 68 1.67 -5.27 21.89
CA THR A 68 2.08 -4.33 22.96
C THR A 68 1.07 -4.24 24.11
N ASN A 69 -0.23 -4.36 23.82
CA ASN A 69 -1.29 -4.33 24.84
C ASN A 69 -1.46 -5.67 25.59
N SER A 70 -0.83 -6.75 25.11
CA SER A 70 -0.97 -8.11 25.64
C SER A 70 -0.16 -8.38 26.91
N GLY A 71 -0.44 -7.63 27.98
CA GLY A 71 -0.16 -8.09 29.34
C GLY A 71 -1.03 -9.32 29.74
N SER A 72 -2.12 -9.58 28.99
CA SER A 72 -3.08 -10.67 29.22
C SER A 72 -3.42 -11.40 27.90
N ARG A 73 -2.57 -12.35 27.52
CA ARG A 73 -2.46 -12.97 26.18
C ARG A 73 -3.72 -13.63 25.58
N SER A 74 -4.78 -13.90 26.34
CA SER A 74 -5.92 -14.72 25.87
C SER A 74 -7.18 -13.94 25.48
N LYS A 75 -7.46 -12.79 26.09
CA LYS A 75 -8.69 -12.02 25.83
C LYS A 75 -8.59 -11.10 24.61
N ASP A 76 -7.38 -10.65 24.28
CA ASP A 76 -7.17 -9.64 23.24
C ASP A 76 -7.24 -10.21 21.80
N ILE A 77 -6.82 -11.47 21.59
CA ILE A 77 -6.96 -12.15 20.28
C ILE A 77 -8.43 -12.37 19.94
N GLN A 78 -9.27 -12.73 20.92
CA GLN A 78 -10.72 -12.88 20.71
C GLN A 78 -11.40 -11.53 20.40
N ASN A 79 -10.86 -10.41 20.92
CA ASN A 79 -11.34 -9.07 20.58
C ASN A 79 -10.99 -8.67 19.14
N LEU A 80 -9.83 -9.08 18.61
CA LEU A 80 -9.48 -8.87 17.19
C LEU A 80 -10.47 -9.55 16.24
N GLU A 81 -11.02 -10.71 16.61
CA GLU A 81 -12.00 -11.41 15.79
C GLU A 81 -13.30 -10.61 15.62
N LYS A 82 -13.63 -9.76 16.60
CA LYS A 82 -14.85 -8.96 16.64
C LYS A 82 -14.65 -7.53 16.16
N GLN A 83 -13.41 -7.04 16.11
CA GLN A 83 -13.11 -5.68 15.69
C GLN A 83 -13.43 -5.49 14.19
N LYS A 84 -14.20 -4.45 13.89
CA LYS A 84 -14.59 -4.06 12.52
C LYS A 84 -13.56 -3.12 11.91
N ILE A 85 -13.54 -3.04 10.58
CA ILE A 85 -12.66 -2.09 9.88
C ILE A 85 -12.98 -0.66 10.32
N ALA A 86 -14.26 -0.31 10.49
CA ALA A 86 -14.70 1.01 10.93
C ALA A 86 -14.13 1.39 12.31
N THR A 87 -14.15 0.46 13.27
CA THR A 87 -13.56 0.69 14.61
C THR A 87 -12.05 0.87 14.53
N TRP A 88 -11.37 0.06 13.71
CA TRP A 88 -9.93 0.20 13.50
C TRP A 88 -9.56 1.56 12.86
N ARG A 89 -10.35 2.02 11.89
CA ARG A 89 -10.12 3.33 11.25
C ARG A 89 -10.24 4.50 12.23
N LYS A 90 -11.21 4.46 13.15
CA LYS A 90 -11.34 5.47 14.21
C LYS A 90 -10.12 5.50 15.13
N GLU A 91 -9.54 4.33 15.41
CA GLU A 91 -8.29 4.27 16.17
C GLU A 91 -7.12 4.85 15.39
N LEU A 92 -6.99 4.52 14.11
CA LEU A 92 -5.97 5.14 13.23
C LEU A 92 -6.12 6.66 13.16
N GLU A 93 -7.34 7.17 13.16
CA GLU A 93 -7.62 8.60 13.15
C GLU A 93 -7.14 9.26 14.44
N ARG A 94 -7.51 8.68 15.59
CA ARG A 94 -7.06 9.14 16.91
C ARG A 94 -5.54 9.11 17.06
N ASP A 95 -4.90 8.09 16.50
CA ASP A 95 -3.44 7.89 16.57
C ASP A 95 -2.71 8.73 15.48
N GLY A 96 -3.42 9.56 14.69
CA GLY A 96 -2.83 10.46 13.69
C GLY A 96 -2.26 9.74 12.46
N HIS A 97 -2.73 8.53 12.19
CA HIS A 97 -2.24 7.65 11.13
C HIS A 97 -3.24 7.42 9.99
N LEU A 98 -4.49 7.87 10.14
CA LEU A 98 -5.49 7.76 9.09
C LEU A 98 -5.07 8.63 7.90
N LYS A 99 -4.93 8.00 6.73
CA LYS A 99 -4.79 8.69 5.44
C LYS A 99 -6.14 8.73 4.74
N LEU A 100 -6.49 9.91 4.23
CA LEU A 100 -7.64 10.06 3.33
C LEU A 100 -7.39 9.31 2.01
N LEU A 101 -8.47 8.93 1.34
CA LEU A 101 -8.39 8.27 0.05
C LEU A 101 -7.88 9.24 -1.01
N ALA A 102 -6.65 9.03 -1.48
CA ALA A 102 -6.20 9.59 -2.73
C ALA A 102 -6.74 8.74 -3.88
N SER A 103 -7.28 9.37 -4.92
CA SER A 103 -7.77 8.72 -6.14
C SER A 103 -7.39 9.53 -7.37
N ILE A 104 -7.60 8.94 -8.53
CA ILE A 104 -7.36 9.61 -9.82
C ILE A 104 -8.44 9.21 -10.83
N SER A 105 -8.77 10.12 -11.74
CA SER A 105 -9.69 9.83 -12.84
C SER A 105 -9.02 9.00 -13.93
N PRO A 106 -9.76 8.12 -14.65
CA PRO A 106 -9.21 7.40 -15.79
C PRO A 106 -8.75 8.32 -16.93
N SER A 107 -9.31 9.53 -17.03
CA SER A 107 -8.98 10.50 -18.08
C SER A 107 -7.65 11.24 -17.83
N GLU A 108 -7.18 11.24 -16.58
CA GLU A 108 -5.96 11.91 -16.13
C GLU A 108 -4.69 11.23 -16.61
N SER A 109 -3.61 11.99 -16.70
CA SER A 109 -2.34 11.46 -17.21
C SER A 109 -1.62 10.54 -16.21
N LEU A 110 -0.82 9.60 -16.73
CA LEU A 110 0.06 8.78 -15.89
C LEU A 110 1.10 9.60 -15.12
N PHE A 111 1.46 10.76 -15.65
CA PHE A 111 2.35 11.70 -14.95
C PHE A 111 1.69 12.22 -13.67
N GLN A 112 0.42 12.61 -13.75
CA GLN A 112 -0.36 13.03 -12.58
C GLN A 112 -0.49 11.88 -11.57
N ALA A 113 -0.71 10.65 -12.04
CA ALA A 113 -0.75 9.46 -11.17
C ALA A 113 0.53 9.28 -10.35
N VAL A 114 1.70 9.43 -10.99
CA VAL A 114 3.01 9.37 -10.31
C VAL A 114 3.14 10.49 -9.29
N GLN A 115 2.75 11.71 -9.63
CA GLN A 115 2.81 12.84 -8.71
C GLN A 115 1.96 12.61 -7.45
N ILE A 116 0.75 12.08 -7.59
CA ILE A 116 -0.12 11.75 -6.45
C ILE A 116 0.50 10.64 -5.60
N LEU A 117 0.96 9.54 -6.21
CA LEU A 117 1.61 8.43 -5.49
C LEU A 117 2.80 8.91 -4.64
N CYS A 118 3.65 9.79 -5.21
CA CYS A 118 4.79 10.36 -4.52
C CYS A 118 4.39 11.36 -3.43
N LYS A 119 3.49 12.30 -3.73
CA LYS A 119 3.04 13.36 -2.81
C LYS A 119 2.34 12.77 -1.58
N GLU A 120 1.39 11.86 -1.81
CA GLU A 120 0.59 11.25 -0.74
C GLU A 120 1.35 10.11 -0.03
N LYS A 121 2.53 9.74 -0.54
CA LYS A 121 3.37 8.63 -0.05
C LYS A 121 2.55 7.35 0.09
N VAL A 122 1.85 6.98 -0.99
CA VAL A 122 1.00 5.78 -1.05
C VAL A 122 1.45 4.87 -2.19
N HIS A 123 1.36 3.56 -1.98
CA HIS A 123 1.79 2.58 -2.98
C HIS A 123 0.69 2.16 -3.95
N ARG A 124 -0.55 2.61 -3.70
CA ARG A 124 -1.77 2.18 -4.39
C ARG A 124 -2.66 3.39 -4.60
N LEU A 125 -3.03 3.63 -5.85
CA LEU A 125 -3.86 4.74 -6.25
C LEU A 125 -5.07 4.19 -7.02
N PRO A 126 -6.27 4.15 -6.39
CA PRO A 126 -7.50 3.81 -7.07
C PRO A 126 -7.80 4.75 -8.23
N VAL A 127 -8.15 4.16 -9.38
CA VAL A 127 -8.68 4.87 -10.54
C VAL A 127 -10.20 4.85 -10.42
N VAL A 128 -10.80 6.02 -10.22
CA VAL A 128 -12.24 6.19 -9.95
C VAL A 128 -12.90 6.84 -11.16
N GLU A 129 -13.96 6.21 -11.67
CA GLU A 129 -14.73 6.74 -12.79
C GLU A 129 -15.56 7.96 -12.39
N GLU A 130 -15.39 9.05 -13.13
CA GLU A 130 -16.22 10.25 -13.02
C GLU A 130 -17.64 9.92 -13.50
N GLY A 131 -18.61 9.96 -12.58
CA GLY A 131 -20.03 9.68 -12.85
C GLY A 131 -20.57 8.54 -11.99
N THR A 132 -19.98 7.34 -12.09
CA THR A 132 -20.43 6.18 -11.29
C THR A 132 -19.82 6.17 -9.89
N GLY A 133 -18.63 6.76 -9.72
CA GLY A 133 -17.84 6.63 -8.49
C GLY A 133 -17.21 5.23 -8.33
N ASN A 134 -17.33 4.35 -9.33
CA ASN A 134 -16.76 3.02 -9.29
C ASN A 134 -15.24 3.08 -9.38
N ILE A 135 -14.57 2.18 -8.66
CA ILE A 135 -13.13 1.96 -8.82
C ILE A 135 -12.94 1.00 -9.99
N ALA A 136 -12.38 1.49 -11.09
CA ALA A 136 -12.09 0.67 -12.27
C ALA A 136 -10.81 -0.16 -12.08
N PHE A 137 -9.80 0.40 -11.41
CA PHE A 137 -8.50 -0.25 -11.23
C PHE A 137 -7.72 0.33 -10.05
N ILE A 138 -6.65 -0.36 -9.62
CA ILE A 138 -5.69 0.16 -8.64
C ILE A 138 -4.31 0.26 -9.29
N LEU A 139 -3.87 1.49 -9.54
CA LEU A 139 -2.53 1.78 -10.03
C LEU A 139 -1.48 1.57 -8.93
N THR A 140 -0.31 1.10 -9.34
CA THR A 140 0.84 0.86 -8.46
C THR A 140 2.12 1.29 -9.15
N HIS A 141 3.14 1.64 -8.37
CA HIS A 141 4.49 1.93 -8.89
C HIS A 141 5.00 0.82 -9.81
N LYS A 142 4.79 -0.46 -9.44
CA LYS A 142 5.20 -1.62 -10.26
C LYS A 142 4.57 -1.60 -11.65
N ARG A 143 3.28 -1.26 -11.76
CA ARG A 143 2.57 -1.21 -13.04
C ARG A 143 3.04 -0.05 -13.91
N LEU A 144 3.25 1.12 -13.30
CA LEU A 144 3.79 2.30 -13.99
C LEU A 144 5.21 2.04 -14.52
N MET A 145 6.08 1.43 -13.70
CA MET A 145 7.42 1.05 -14.14
C MET A 145 7.40 -0.02 -15.23
N LYS A 146 6.52 -1.03 -15.12
CA LYS A 146 6.34 -2.03 -16.18
C LYS A 146 5.88 -1.38 -17.49
N PHE A 147 4.96 -0.42 -17.43
CA PHE A 147 4.52 0.32 -18.61
C PHE A 147 5.71 1.05 -19.26
N LEU A 148 6.48 1.83 -18.48
CA LEU A 148 7.67 2.52 -19.00
C LEU A 148 8.70 1.55 -19.60
N TYR A 149 8.93 0.42 -18.95
CA TYR A 149 9.84 -0.62 -19.43
C TYR A 149 9.41 -1.18 -20.79
N LEU A 150 8.11 -1.45 -20.98
CA LEU A 150 7.59 -2.03 -22.23
C LEU A 150 7.74 -1.09 -23.43
N TYR A 151 7.66 0.22 -23.22
CA TYR A 151 7.82 1.23 -24.28
C TYR A 151 9.22 1.83 -24.33
N MET A 152 10.19 1.33 -23.54
CA MET A 152 11.48 2.01 -23.41
C MET A 152 12.24 2.14 -24.72
N ILE A 153 12.06 1.18 -25.64
CA ILE A 153 12.76 1.13 -26.93
C ILE A 153 12.30 2.27 -27.85
N ASP A 154 11.03 2.67 -27.71
CA ASP A 154 10.42 3.73 -28.51
C ASP A 154 10.58 5.11 -27.87
N LEU A 155 11.12 5.18 -26.65
CA LEU A 155 11.34 6.43 -25.94
C LEU A 155 12.74 6.97 -26.21
N PRO A 156 12.91 8.31 -26.29
CA PRO A 156 14.24 8.92 -26.25
C PRO A 156 15.00 8.40 -25.03
N ARG A 157 16.31 8.17 -25.17
CA ARG A 157 17.19 7.77 -24.08
C ARG A 157 18.01 8.99 -23.65
N PRO A 158 17.61 9.71 -22.58
CA PRO A 158 18.39 10.84 -22.09
C PRO A 158 19.76 10.38 -21.57
N SER A 159 20.73 11.29 -21.56
CA SER A 159 22.10 11.00 -21.11
C SER A 159 22.19 10.49 -19.67
N PHE A 160 21.24 10.84 -18.79
CA PHE A 160 21.22 10.31 -17.42
C PHE A 160 21.01 8.80 -17.35
N MET A 161 20.47 8.15 -18.40
CA MET A 161 20.26 6.69 -18.46
C MET A 161 21.56 5.90 -18.68
N GLU A 162 22.69 6.58 -18.82
CA GLU A 162 24.03 5.99 -18.88
C GLU A 162 24.71 5.99 -17.51
N LYS A 163 24.18 6.74 -16.54
CA LYS A 163 24.70 6.83 -15.18
C LYS A 163 24.13 5.73 -14.30
N THR A 164 24.91 5.31 -13.32
CA THR A 164 24.48 4.38 -12.27
C THR A 164 23.47 5.03 -11.33
N PRO A 165 22.62 4.25 -10.64
CA PRO A 165 21.72 4.80 -9.62
C PRO A 165 22.44 5.62 -8.54
N PHE A 166 23.67 5.24 -8.17
CA PHE A 166 24.49 5.95 -7.19
C PHE A 166 24.87 7.35 -7.68
N GLU A 167 25.38 7.48 -8.90
CA GLU A 167 25.74 8.78 -9.52
C GLU A 167 24.55 9.71 -9.69
N LEU A 168 23.34 9.16 -9.80
CA LEU A 168 22.09 9.91 -9.88
C LEU A 168 21.50 10.25 -8.52
N GLY A 169 22.08 9.78 -7.41
CA GLY A 169 21.52 9.92 -6.08
C GLY A 169 20.18 9.19 -5.91
N ILE A 170 19.94 8.14 -6.70
CA ILE A 170 18.71 7.34 -6.64
C ILE A 170 18.94 6.14 -5.73
N GLY A 171 18.30 6.17 -4.57
CA GLY A 171 18.36 5.10 -3.58
C GLY A 171 18.67 5.62 -2.18
N THR A 172 18.68 4.70 -1.21
CA THR A 172 19.18 4.95 0.14
C THR A 172 20.42 4.10 0.32
N TRP A 173 21.58 4.76 0.46
CA TRP A 173 22.90 4.11 0.47
C TRP A 173 23.48 3.99 1.88
N ASP A 174 23.04 4.86 2.80
CA ASP A 174 23.46 4.92 4.20
C ASP A 174 22.26 4.67 5.14
N ASP A 175 22.51 4.25 6.39
CA ASP A 175 21.49 3.93 7.41
C ASP A 175 20.39 2.95 6.90
N VAL A 176 20.78 1.98 6.07
CA VAL A 176 19.87 0.93 5.62
C VAL A 176 19.50 0.05 6.82
N SER A 177 18.22 0.06 7.18
CA SER A 177 17.72 -0.78 8.27
C SER A 177 17.73 -2.25 7.84
N THR A 178 18.38 -3.10 8.63
CA THR A 178 18.53 -4.54 8.37
C THR A 178 18.10 -5.35 9.60
N ILE A 179 17.87 -6.64 9.40
CA ILE A 179 17.51 -7.60 10.45
C ILE A 179 18.32 -8.88 10.30
N THR A 180 18.33 -9.73 11.32
CA THR A 180 18.91 -11.09 11.30
C THR A 180 17.80 -12.14 11.29
N GLN A 181 18.16 -13.41 11.05
CA GLN A 181 17.20 -14.53 11.12
C GLN A 181 16.54 -14.68 12.50
N ASP A 182 17.25 -14.30 13.56
CA ASP A 182 16.78 -14.39 14.94
C ASP A 182 16.00 -13.15 15.41
N THR A 183 15.89 -12.11 14.56
CA THR A 183 15.19 -10.89 14.94
C THR A 183 13.70 -11.18 15.17
N PRO A 184 13.16 -10.90 16.37
CA PRO A 184 11.76 -11.16 16.69
C PRO A 184 10.82 -10.42 15.73
N LEU A 185 9.73 -11.08 15.32
CA LEU A 185 8.77 -10.50 14.39
C LEU A 185 8.18 -9.16 14.87
N ILE A 186 8.03 -8.98 16.19
CA ILE A 186 7.56 -7.71 16.75
C ILE A 186 8.52 -6.56 16.44
N ASP A 187 9.83 -6.79 16.51
CA ASP A 187 10.84 -5.77 16.24
C ASP A 187 10.89 -5.44 14.74
N VAL A 188 10.73 -6.46 13.89
CA VAL A 188 10.53 -6.28 12.44
C VAL A 188 9.30 -5.41 12.16
N MET A 189 8.17 -5.67 12.83
CA MET A 189 6.95 -4.86 12.69
C MET A 189 7.17 -3.42 13.17
N ASN A 190 7.87 -3.22 14.28
CA ASN A 190 8.23 -1.90 14.79
C ASN A 190 9.09 -1.13 13.79
N LEU A 191 10.07 -1.78 13.15
CA LEU A 191 10.91 -1.18 12.11
C LEU A 191 10.10 -0.77 10.88
N PHE A 192 9.19 -1.61 10.39
CA PHE A 192 8.31 -1.26 9.26
C PHE A 192 7.50 0.02 9.53
N LEU A 193 6.97 0.17 10.75
CA LEU A 193 6.11 1.29 11.10
C LEU A 193 6.87 2.58 11.41
N SER A 194 7.99 2.47 12.13
CA SER A 194 8.82 3.62 12.52
C SER A 194 9.58 4.21 11.34
N LYS A 195 10.28 3.37 10.57
CA LYS A 195 11.06 3.79 9.40
C LYS A 195 10.18 3.97 8.14
N ARG A 196 8.92 3.53 8.17
CA ARG A 196 7.95 3.60 7.05
C ARG A 196 8.47 2.95 5.76
N ILE A 197 9.15 1.82 5.92
CA ILE A 197 9.74 1.03 4.83
C ILE A 197 8.84 -0.16 4.46
N SER A 198 9.02 -0.70 3.25
CA SER A 198 8.19 -1.79 2.72
C SER A 198 8.86 -3.17 2.76
N ALA A 199 10.16 -3.20 3.01
CA ALA A 199 10.98 -4.41 3.11
C ALA A 199 12.18 -4.13 4.04
N LEU A 200 12.71 -5.20 4.63
CA LEU A 200 13.91 -5.21 5.45
C LEU A 200 14.82 -6.33 4.92
N PRO A 201 16.08 -6.04 4.55
CA PRO A 201 17.05 -7.09 4.23
C PRO A 201 17.35 -7.94 5.46
N VAL A 202 17.40 -9.26 5.27
CA VAL A 202 17.84 -10.20 6.30
C VAL A 202 19.29 -10.54 6.01
N LEU A 203 20.19 -10.23 6.95
CA LEU A 203 21.61 -10.49 6.83
C LEU A 203 22.04 -11.68 7.68
N ASP A 204 23.03 -12.42 7.18
CA ASP A 204 23.77 -13.41 7.96
C ASP A 204 24.81 -12.77 8.90
N GLU A 205 25.55 -13.60 9.65
CA GLU A 205 26.60 -13.18 10.57
C GLU A 205 27.75 -12.42 9.88
N ASN A 206 27.93 -12.60 8.56
CA ASN A 206 28.94 -11.93 7.76
C ASN A 206 28.41 -10.65 7.08
N GLY A 207 27.16 -10.26 7.36
CA GLY A 207 26.51 -9.10 6.73
C GLY A 207 26.11 -9.33 5.27
N LYS A 208 25.93 -10.59 4.85
CA LYS A 208 25.49 -10.95 3.49
C LYS A 208 23.99 -11.25 3.41
#